data_AF-A0A969XX88-F1
#
_entry.id   AF-A0A969XX88-F1
#
_cell.length_a   1.000
_cell.length_b   1.000
_cell.length_c   1.000
_cell.angle_alpha   90.00
_cell.angle_beta   90.00
_cell.angle_gamma   90.00
#
_symmetry.space_group_name_H-M   'P 1'
#
loop_
_entity.id
_entity.type
_entity.pdbx_description
1 polymer ?
#
loop_
_entity_poly.entity_id
_entity_poly.type
_entity_poly.pdbx_seq_one_letter_code
_entity_poly.pdbx_strand_id
1 'polypeptide(L)' 'MKTFTDAAGRTWTLTLNLGTAMAVKEALGVDLLQPETGDPPLLTRLGTDEMLLGEVLCAMLAGQFETHKVTAED' A
#
# COMPACT_ATOMS: atom_id res chain seq x y z
N MET A 1 1.09 -8.50 -10.27
CA MET A 1 1.30 -9.19 -8.99
C MET A 1 2.79 -9.31 -8.76
N LYS A 2 3.30 -8.73 -7.67
CA LYS A 2 4.69 -8.87 -7.25
C LYS A 2 4.69 -9.47 -5.85
N THR A 3 5.52 -10.47 -5.63
CA THR A 3 5.63 -11.13 -4.32
C THR A 3 7.00 -10.88 -3.72
N PHE A 4 7.07 -10.73 -2.41
CA PHE A 4 8.33 -10.64 -1.67
C PHE A 4 8.23 -11.39 -0.36
N THR A 5 9.37 -11.81 0.17
CA THR A 5 9.45 -12.48 1.48
C THR A 5 10.13 -11.54 2.46
N ASP A 6 9.56 -11.38 3.65
CA ASP A 6 10.18 -10.56 4.70
C ASP A 6 11.16 -11.35 5.57
N ALA A 7 11.76 -10.68 6.55
CA ALA A 7 12.73 -11.28 7.47
C ALA A 7 12.12 -12.37 8.38
N ALA A 8 10.80 -12.37 8.57
CA ALA A 8 10.07 -13.38 9.35
C ALA A 8 9.65 -14.59 8.49
N GLY A 9 10.00 -14.59 7.19
CA GLY A 9 9.64 -15.67 6.25
C GLY A 9 8.21 -15.60 5.73
N ARG A 10 7.48 -14.49 5.96
CA ARG A 10 6.12 -14.29 5.45
C ARG A 10 6.19 -13.90 3.98
N THR A 11 5.34 -14.48 3.14
CA THR A 11 5.23 -14.12 1.72
C THR A 11 4.12 -13.10 1.52
N TRP A 12 4.50 -11.92 1.08
CA TRP A 12 3.63 -10.80 0.78
C TRP A 12 3.33 -10.73 -0.71
N THR A 13 2.09 -10.43 -1.07
CA THR A 13 1.65 -10.23 -2.44
C THR A 13 1.16 -8.79 -2.64
N LEU A 14 1.92 -7.98 -3.37
CA LEU A 14 1.49 -6.66 -3.78
C LEU A 14 0.73 -6.75 -5.11
N THR A 15 -0.53 -6.34 -5.09
CA THR A 15 -1.42 -6.30 -6.25
C THR A 15 -2.13 -4.95 -6.30
N LEU A 16 -2.12 -4.30 -7.46
CA LEU A 16 -3.00 -3.16 -7.73
C LEU A 16 -4.19 -3.65 -8.54
N ASN A 17 -5.33 -3.77 -7.89
CA ASN A 17 -6.64 -4.02 -8.50
C ASN A 17 -7.67 -3.03 -7.92
N LEU A 18 -8.91 -3.09 -8.38
CA LEU A 18 -9.97 -2.19 -7.90
C LEU A 18 -10.20 -2.30 -6.39
N GLY A 19 -10.18 -3.52 -5.83
CA GLY A 19 -10.38 -3.75 -4.40
C GLY A 19 -9.28 -3.13 -3.56
N THR A 20 -8.01 -3.33 -3.92
CA THR A 20 -6.88 -2.74 -3.20
C THR A 20 -6.84 -1.22 -3.35
N ALA A 21 -7.18 -0.68 -4.53
CA ALA A 21 -7.25 0.76 -4.74
C ALA A 21 -8.36 1.41 -3.89
N MET A 22 -9.53 0.77 -3.81
CA MET A 22 -10.63 1.22 -2.96
C MET A 22 -10.27 1.17 -1.48
N ALA A 23 -9.62 0.09 -1.02
CA ALA A 23 -9.16 -0.02 0.37
C ALA A 23 -8.17 1.09 0.75
N VAL A 24 -7.22 1.42 -0.14
CA VAL A 24 -6.28 2.54 0.07
C VAL A 24 -7.01 3.88 0.10
N LYS A 25 -7.98 4.09 -0.79
CA LYS A 25 -8.79 5.32 -0.81
C LYS A 25 -9.62 5.50 0.44
N GLU A 26 -10.21 4.42 0.95
CA GLU A 26 -10.98 4.44 2.19
C GLU A 26 -10.10 4.70 3.42
N ALA A 27 -8.95 4.04 3.49
CA ALA A 27 -8.05 4.16 4.64
C ALA A 27 -7.30 5.50 4.70
N LEU A 28 -6.84 6.01 3.54
CA LEU A 28 -5.88 7.13 3.48
C LEU A 28 -6.40 8.34 2.68
N GLY A 29 -7.56 8.25 2.03
CA GLY A 29 -8.03 9.28 1.12
C GLY A 29 -7.23 9.39 -0.19
N VAL A 30 -6.39 8.40 -0.49
CA VAL A 30 -5.50 8.37 -1.65
C VAL A 30 -6.13 7.58 -2.79
N ASP A 31 -6.34 8.20 -3.95
CA ASP A 31 -6.88 7.54 -5.13
C ASP A 31 -5.78 7.02 -6.06
N LEU A 32 -5.40 5.75 -5.89
CA LEU A 32 -4.38 5.09 -6.73
C LEU A 32 -4.80 4.93 -8.21
N LEU A 33 -6.07 5.16 -8.55
CA LEU A 33 -6.55 5.12 -9.94
C LEU A 33 -6.39 6.48 -10.63
N GLN A 34 -5.96 7.52 -9.90
CA GLN A 34 -5.74 8.87 -10.43
C GLN A 34 -4.32 9.39 -10.14
N PRO A 35 -3.25 8.71 -10.63
CA PRO A 35 -1.86 9.02 -10.29
C PRO A 35 -1.38 10.41 -10.73
N GLU A 36 -2.00 10.99 -11.76
CA GLU A 36 -1.65 12.31 -12.31
C GLU A 36 -2.44 13.47 -11.66
N THR A 37 -3.34 13.17 -10.72
CA THR A 37 -4.20 14.18 -10.08
C THR A 37 -3.52 14.76 -8.84
N GLY A 38 -3.78 16.03 -8.56
CA GLY A 38 -3.18 16.79 -7.47
C GLY A 38 -2.04 17.70 -7.92
N ASP A 39 -1.53 18.51 -7.00
CA ASP A 39 -0.35 19.37 -7.21
C ASP A 39 0.54 19.34 -5.95
N PRO A 40 1.72 18.68 -5.99
CA PRO A 40 2.23 17.89 -7.12
C PRO A 40 1.41 16.62 -7.37
N PRO A 41 1.48 16.02 -8.58
CA PRO A 41 0.76 14.78 -8.92
C PRO A 41 1.00 13.67 -7.89
N LEU A 42 0.00 12.83 -7.65
CA LEU A 42 0.10 11.71 -6.69
C LEU A 42 1.34 10.84 -6.97
N LEU A 43 1.63 10.55 -8.23
CA LEU A 43 2.81 9.77 -8.61
C LEU A 43 4.12 10.44 -8.16
N THR A 44 4.21 11.76 -8.28
CA THR A 44 5.36 12.53 -7.78
C THR A 44 5.44 12.44 -6.26
N ARG A 45 4.32 12.63 -5.55
CA ARG A 45 4.27 12.53 -4.08
C ARG A 45 4.72 11.16 -3.59
N LEU A 46 4.24 10.08 -4.20
CA LEU A 46 4.67 8.71 -3.87
C LEU A 46 6.17 8.47 -4.12
N GLY A 47 6.79 9.20 -5.04
CA GLY A 47 8.22 9.10 -5.32
C GLY A 47 9.10 9.95 -4.40
N THR A 48 8.55 10.95 -3.71
CA THR A 48 9.32 11.92 -2.90
C THR A 48 9.01 11.88 -1.41
N ASP A 49 7.88 11.29 -1.03
CA ASP A 49 7.43 11.16 0.36
C ASP A 49 7.47 9.68 0.74
N GLU A 50 8.54 9.24 1.41
CA GLU A 50 8.72 7.84 1.78
C GLU A 50 7.67 7.37 2.80
N MET A 51 7.15 8.29 3.61
CA MET A 51 6.12 7.96 4.59
C MET A 51 4.79 7.67 3.90
N LEU A 52 4.36 8.53 2.96
CA LEU A 52 3.18 8.28 2.15
C LEU A 52 3.28 6.98 1.35
N LEU A 53 4.44 6.72 0.74
CA LEU A 53 4.68 5.47 0.02
C LEU A 53 4.53 4.27 0.95
N GLY A 54 5.12 4.33 2.15
CA GLY A 54 5.00 3.29 3.18
C GLY A 54 3.55 3.05 3.61
N GLU A 55 2.80 4.11 3.92
CA GLU A 55 1.39 4.03 4.31
C GLU A 55 0.54 3.38 3.22
N VAL A 56 0.74 3.76 1.96
CA VAL A 56 0.02 3.16 0.83
C VAL A 56 0.36 1.68 0.69
N LEU A 57 1.63 1.29 0.81
CA LEU A 57 2.02 -0.13 0.75
C LEU A 57 1.40 -0.93 1.90
N CYS A 58 1.41 -0.39 3.12
CA CYS A 58 0.75 -1.01 4.28
C CYS A 58 -0.77 -1.16 4.06
N ALA A 59 -1.44 -0.12 3.56
CA ALA A 59 -2.87 -0.17 3.26
C ALA A 59 -3.19 -1.21 2.16
N MET A 60 -2.34 -1.35 1.14
CA MET A 60 -2.49 -2.40 0.12
C MET A 60 -2.32 -3.82 0.69
N LEU A 61 -1.56 -3.98 1.76
CA LEU A 61 -1.27 -5.26 2.41
C LEU A 61 -2.15 -5.52 3.64
N ALA A 62 -3.05 -4.62 4.03
CA ALA A 62 -3.82 -4.72 5.28
C ALA A 62 -4.55 -6.06 5.46
N GLY A 63 -5.20 -6.59 4.41
CA GLY A 63 -5.85 -7.92 4.50
C GLY A 63 -4.86 -9.08 4.70
N GLN A 64 -3.61 -8.91 4.26
CA GLN A 64 -2.54 -9.88 4.50
C GLN A 64 -1.94 -9.72 5.91
N PHE A 65 -1.95 -8.52 6.52
CA PHE A 65 -1.58 -8.35 7.92
C PHE A 65 -2.46 -9.19 8.84
N GLU A 66 -3.78 -9.15 8.63
CA GLU A 66 -4.72 -10.00 9.36
C GLU A 66 -4.46 -11.49 9.11
N THR A 67 -4.23 -11.88 7.86
CA THR A 67 -3.96 -13.28 7.48
C THR A 67 -2.68 -13.82 8.12
N HIS A 68 -1.63 -12.99 8.18
CA HIS A 68 -0.34 -13.33 8.76
C HIS A 68 -0.25 -13.02 10.26
N LYS A 69 -1.30 -12.47 10.87
CA LYS A 69 -1.36 -12.07 12.29
C LYS A 69 -0.23 -11.13 12.69
N VAL A 70 0.05 -10.15 11.83
CA VAL A 70 1.07 -9.12 12.09
C VAL A 70 0.60 -8.22 13.23
N THR A 71 1.51 -7.95 14.16
CA THR A 71 1.31 -7.07 15.31
C THR A 71 2.05 -5.75 15.13
N ALA A 72 1.83 -4.77 16.02
CA ALA A 72 2.56 -3.50 15.99
C ALA A 72 4.06 -3.66 16.30
N GLU A 73 4.48 -4.80 16.84
CA GLU A 73 5.87 -5.11 17.18
C GLU A 73 6.62 -5.82 16.03
N ASP A 74 5.91 -6.23 14.96
CA ASP A 74 6.45 -6.84 13.74
C ASP A 74 6.92 -5.81 12.71
#